data_AF-A0A962ZX47-F1
#
_entry.id   AF-A0A962ZX47-F1
#
_cell.length_a   1.000
_cell.length_b   1.000
_cell.length_c   1.000
_cell.angle_alpha   90.00
_cell.angle_beta   90.00
_cell.angle_gamma   90.00
#
_symmetry.space_group_name_H-M   'P 1'
#
loop_
_entity.id
_entity.type
_entity.pdbx_description
1 polymer ?
#
loop_
_entity_poly.entity_id
_entity_poly.type
_entity_poly.pdbx_seq_one_letter_code
_entity_poly.pdbx_strand_id
1 'polypeptide(L)'
;QLRDILATVQSEGFSFEARGQLQDLTGLAEPTIEASASISDPDVLQTLTGLPLQPLDAELSVSSSAAGIHGLLRTEIGRNLLRTNAVIAFSEGAVHSLQVSLDTPHLYLQDLFNVRQNLVAAAGVPADAEQLEPMEQVRRSPPGFPIDAAINIGGISGDNTHIDSMALRVTGIDHRYTLENFTISYGNALAELRGIVDIQARPAAISLSASATALPVAAILADVGVKSSASGALTILGGLTLTGDNAPELIGNLNGSLALALENAVIEGAAYDLLATDLLAWIYSGAMAEESTH
;
A
#
# COMPACT_ATOMS: atom_id res chain seq x y z
N GLN A 1 -13.17 -38.99 -7.79
CA GLN A 1 -11.89 -39.77 -7.76
C GLN A 1 -10.89 -38.90 -6.99
N LEU A 2 -10.25 -39.38 -5.92
CA LEU A 2 -9.23 -38.59 -5.23
C LEU A 2 -7.94 -38.62 -6.07
N ARG A 3 -7.37 -37.46 -6.37
CA ARG A 3 -6.05 -37.34 -7.01
C ARG A 3 -5.16 -36.45 -6.16
N ASP A 4 -4.01 -37.00 -5.78
CA ASP A 4 -2.98 -36.26 -5.06
C ASP A 4 -1.91 -35.80 -6.06
N ILE A 5 -1.49 -34.55 -5.93
CA ILE A 5 -0.41 -33.93 -6.69
C ILE A 5 0.68 -33.53 -5.70
N LEU A 6 1.92 -33.90 -5.97
CA LEU A 6 3.09 -33.44 -5.23
C LEU A 6 4.11 -32.86 -6.20
N ALA A 7 4.54 -31.64 -5.96
CA ALA A 7 5.63 -30.98 -6.67
C ALA A 7 6.66 -30.52 -5.64
N THR A 8 7.92 -30.87 -5.85
CA THR A 8 9.02 -30.45 -4.97
C THR A 8 10.18 -30.00 -5.84
N VAL A 9 10.71 -28.82 -5.54
CA VAL A 9 11.92 -28.27 -6.15
C VAL A 9 12.85 -27.86 -5.02
N GLN A 10 14.09 -28.33 -5.05
CA GLN A 10 15.12 -27.96 -4.10
C GLN A 10 16.40 -27.63 -4.86
N SER A 11 16.96 -26.47 -4.57
CA SER A 11 18.29 -26.04 -4.99
C SER A 11 18.98 -25.36 -3.81
N GLU A 12 20.27 -25.07 -3.95
CA GLU A 12 20.96 -24.26 -2.96
C GLU A 12 20.26 -22.89 -2.85
N GLY A 13 19.91 -22.48 -1.63
CA GLY A 13 19.24 -21.21 -1.35
C GLY A 13 17.76 -21.10 -1.71
N PHE A 14 17.13 -22.17 -2.22
CA PHE A 14 15.72 -22.18 -2.61
C PHE A 14 15.09 -23.56 -2.40
N SER A 15 13.94 -23.59 -1.72
CA SER A 15 13.09 -24.76 -1.65
C SER A 15 11.63 -24.39 -1.89
N PHE A 16 10.93 -25.24 -2.62
CA PHE A 16 9.52 -25.13 -2.89
C PHE A 16 8.88 -26.51 -2.82
N GLU A 17 7.79 -26.62 -2.08
CA GLU A 17 6.96 -27.80 -2.02
C GLU A 17 5.51 -27.38 -2.24
N ALA A 18 4.77 -28.12 -3.07
CA ALA A 18 3.35 -27.96 -3.25
C ALA A 18 2.65 -29.31 -3.24
N ARG A 19 1.57 -29.40 -2.48
CA ARG A 19 0.68 -30.56 -2.35
C ARG A 19 -0.71 -30.14 -2.78
N GLY A 20 -1.31 -30.91 -3.68
CA GLY A 20 -2.66 -30.69 -4.16
C GLY A 20 -3.52 -31.91 -3.90
N GLN A 21 -4.77 -31.72 -3.48
CA GLN A 21 -5.79 -32.76 -3.43
C GLN A 21 -6.96 -32.32 -4.29
N LEU A 22 -7.39 -33.20 -5.20
CA LEU A 22 -8.60 -33.00 -5.99
C LEU A 22 -9.71 -33.90 -5.45
N GLN A 23 -10.73 -33.31 -4.84
CA GLN A 23 -11.96 -34.01 -4.52
C GLN A 23 -12.98 -33.79 -5.63
N ASP A 24 -13.50 -34.90 -6.15
CA ASP A 24 -14.57 -34.91 -7.15
C ASP A 24 -15.56 -36.00 -6.72
N LEU A 25 -16.50 -35.58 -5.87
CA LEU A 25 -17.58 -36.42 -5.32
C LEU A 25 -18.92 -36.19 -6.05
N THR A 26 -19.08 -35.05 -6.74
CA THR A 26 -20.34 -34.60 -7.33
C THR A 26 -20.22 -34.12 -8.79
N GLY A 27 -19.04 -34.19 -9.41
CA GLY A 27 -18.75 -33.60 -10.72
C GLY A 27 -18.25 -32.14 -10.65
N LEU A 28 -18.15 -31.58 -9.45
CA LEU A 28 -17.55 -30.28 -9.18
C LEU A 28 -16.20 -30.52 -8.51
N ALA A 29 -15.12 -30.17 -9.21
CA ALA A 29 -13.78 -30.28 -8.70
C ALA A 29 -13.54 -29.27 -7.57
N GLU A 30 -13.20 -29.76 -6.37
CA GLU A 30 -12.83 -28.95 -5.21
C GLU A 30 -11.34 -29.15 -4.91
N PRO A 31 -10.43 -28.47 -5.65
CA PRO A 31 -9.01 -28.57 -5.40
C PRO A 31 -8.63 -27.83 -4.11
N THR A 32 -7.84 -28.49 -3.29
CA THR A 32 -7.07 -27.85 -2.20
C THR A 32 -5.60 -27.93 -2.55
N ILE A 33 -4.87 -26.81 -2.41
CA ILE A 33 -3.44 -26.69 -2.64
C ILE A 33 -2.81 -26.12 -1.39
N GLU A 34 -1.77 -26.78 -0.89
CA GLU A 34 -0.87 -26.27 0.14
C GLU A 34 0.51 -26.14 -0.51
N ALA A 35 1.14 -24.98 -0.40
CA ALA A 35 2.49 -24.78 -0.88
C ALA A 35 3.33 -24.08 0.18
N SER A 36 4.60 -24.44 0.27
CA SER A 36 5.59 -23.78 1.10
C SER A 36 6.81 -23.43 0.25
N ALA A 37 7.34 -22.23 0.43
CA ALA A 37 8.57 -21.78 -0.20
C ALA A 37 9.52 -21.24 0.87
N SER A 38 10.81 -21.51 0.71
CA SER A 38 11.87 -20.88 1.48
C SER A 38 12.97 -20.44 0.52
N ILE A 39 13.26 -19.15 0.50
CA ILE A 39 14.23 -18.53 -0.39
C ILE A 39 15.21 -17.75 0.47
N SER A 40 16.42 -18.28 0.63
CA SER A 40 17.47 -17.64 1.43
C SER A 40 18.46 -16.84 0.59
N ASP A 41 18.44 -17.01 -0.73
CA ASP A 41 19.29 -16.27 -1.66
C ASP A 41 18.64 -14.92 -2.06
N PRO A 42 19.22 -13.77 -1.66
CA PRO A 42 18.71 -12.45 -2.01
C PRO A 42 18.69 -12.17 -3.52
N ASP A 43 19.63 -12.74 -4.28
CA ASP A 43 19.71 -12.51 -5.73
C ASP A 43 18.54 -13.19 -6.45
N VAL A 44 18.13 -14.38 -5.98
CA VAL A 44 16.93 -15.07 -6.45
C VAL A 44 15.67 -14.26 -6.11
N LEU A 45 15.57 -13.75 -4.88
CA LEU A 45 14.44 -12.91 -4.47
C LEU A 45 14.34 -11.63 -5.29
N GLN A 46 15.46 -10.96 -5.54
CA GLN A 46 15.49 -9.77 -6.38
C GLN A 46 15.10 -10.08 -7.82
N THR A 47 15.52 -11.24 -8.35
CA THR A 47 15.12 -11.68 -9.70
C THR A 47 13.61 -11.94 -9.80
N LEU A 48 13.01 -12.54 -8.77
CA LEU A 48 11.59 -12.90 -8.75
C LEU A 48 10.67 -11.71 -8.46
N THR A 49 11.08 -10.83 -7.57
CA THR A 49 10.23 -9.74 -7.04
C THR A 49 10.60 -8.37 -7.61
N GLY A 50 11.78 -8.23 -8.19
CA GLY A 50 12.39 -6.93 -8.51
C GLY A 50 12.91 -6.17 -7.30
N LEU A 51 12.79 -6.74 -6.08
CA LEU A 51 13.11 -6.07 -4.82
C LEU A 51 14.26 -6.79 -4.08
N PRO A 52 15.25 -6.06 -3.55
CA PRO A 52 16.34 -6.63 -2.77
C PRO A 52 15.87 -6.98 -1.34
N LEU A 53 15.10 -8.07 -1.23
CA LEU A 53 14.48 -8.53 0.00
C LEU A 53 15.44 -9.35 0.87
N GLN A 54 15.17 -9.36 2.18
CA GLN A 54 15.73 -10.35 3.11
C GLN A 54 15.22 -11.76 2.78
N PRO A 55 15.86 -12.83 3.31
CA PRO A 55 15.34 -14.19 3.21
C PRO A 55 13.84 -14.27 3.49
N LEU A 56 13.17 -15.09 2.69
CA LEU A 56 11.72 -15.19 2.63
C LEU A 56 11.30 -16.63 2.89
N ASP A 57 10.40 -16.82 3.85
CA ASP A 57 9.64 -18.03 4.04
C ASP A 57 8.17 -17.73 3.74
N ALA A 58 7.49 -18.62 3.01
CA ALA A 58 6.08 -18.44 2.65
C ALA A 58 5.31 -19.75 2.74
N GLU A 59 4.08 -19.66 3.23
CA GLU A 59 3.10 -20.74 3.26
C GLU A 59 1.82 -20.26 2.58
N LEU A 60 1.35 -21.00 1.59
CA LEU A 60 0.15 -20.74 0.82
C LEU A 60 -0.83 -21.90 1.03
N SER A 61 -2.06 -21.59 1.40
CA SER A 61 -3.18 -22.54 1.38
C SER A 61 -4.27 -21.98 0.47
N VAL A 62 -4.65 -22.73 -0.55
CA VAL A 62 -5.72 -22.36 -1.48
C VAL A 62 -6.74 -23.48 -1.49
N SER A 63 -8.00 -23.12 -1.32
CA SER A 63 -9.13 -24.02 -1.51
C SER A 63 -10.06 -23.42 -2.56
N SER A 64 -10.67 -24.28 -3.38
CA SER A 64 -11.65 -23.86 -4.38
C SER A 64 -12.92 -24.69 -4.22
N SER A 65 -14.04 -24.06 -4.46
CA SER A 65 -15.39 -24.63 -4.44
C SER A 65 -16.17 -24.14 -5.65
N ALA A 66 -17.38 -24.63 -5.84
CA ALA A 66 -18.28 -24.12 -6.87
C ALA A 66 -18.66 -22.64 -6.70
N ALA A 67 -18.51 -22.08 -5.49
CA ALA A 67 -18.89 -20.71 -5.16
C ALA A 67 -17.70 -19.72 -5.17
N GLY A 68 -16.46 -20.21 -5.16
CA GLY A 68 -15.31 -19.34 -5.02
C GLY A 68 -13.99 -20.04 -4.70
N ILE A 69 -12.92 -19.25 -4.76
CA ILE A 69 -11.57 -19.59 -4.30
C ILE A 69 -11.28 -18.82 -3.01
N HIS A 70 -10.73 -19.51 -2.01
CA HIS A 70 -10.21 -18.93 -0.79
C HIS A 70 -8.71 -19.22 -0.69
N GLY A 71 -7.91 -18.17 -0.52
CA GLY A 71 -6.47 -18.24 -0.40
C GLY A 71 -5.98 -17.60 0.90
N LEU A 72 -5.08 -18.26 1.59
CA LEU A 72 -4.35 -17.76 2.75
C LEU A 72 -2.86 -17.83 2.42
N LEU A 73 -2.17 -16.69 2.51
CA LEU A 73 -0.72 -16.60 2.34
C LEU A 73 -0.13 -16.04 3.62
N ARG A 74 0.81 -16.77 4.22
CA ARG A 74 1.66 -16.28 5.31
C ARG A 74 3.06 -16.12 4.74
N THR A 75 3.66 -14.95 4.92
CA THR A 75 5.02 -14.67 4.47
C THR A 75 5.83 -14.07 5.60
N GLU A 76 7.04 -14.58 5.81
CA GLU A 76 8.04 -14.04 6.72
C GLU A 76 9.21 -13.50 5.89
N ILE A 77 9.48 -12.19 5.98
CA ILE A 77 10.59 -11.51 5.26
C ILE A 77 11.43 -10.79 6.30
N GLY A 78 12.61 -11.33 6.61
CA GLY A 78 13.40 -10.86 7.75
C GLY A 78 12.59 -10.96 9.05
N ARG A 79 12.19 -9.82 9.63
CA ARG A 79 11.34 -9.77 10.84
C ARG A 79 9.86 -9.46 10.55
N ASN A 80 9.50 -9.21 9.30
CA ASN A 80 8.11 -8.93 8.92
C ASN A 80 7.32 -10.21 8.83
N LEU A 81 6.19 -10.28 9.53
CA LEU A 81 5.19 -11.33 9.35
C LEU A 81 3.98 -10.74 8.63
N LEU A 82 3.79 -11.13 7.38
CA LEU A 82 2.69 -10.71 6.52
C LEU A 82 1.67 -11.85 6.43
N ARG A 83 0.40 -11.54 6.64
CA ARG A 83 -0.72 -12.48 6.46
C ARG A 83 -1.69 -11.89 5.46
N THR A 84 -1.86 -12.57 4.33
CA THR A 84 -2.78 -12.19 3.28
C THR A 84 -3.92 -13.21 3.21
N ASN A 85 -5.16 -12.74 3.18
CA ASN A 85 -6.34 -13.54 2.91
C ASN A 85 -7.04 -12.99 1.66
N ALA A 86 -7.30 -13.85 0.69
CA ALA A 86 -7.97 -13.50 -0.55
C ALA A 86 -9.19 -14.42 -0.79
N VAL A 87 -10.33 -13.83 -1.11
CA VAL A 87 -11.55 -14.54 -1.48
C VAL A 87 -12.01 -14.04 -2.84
N ILE A 88 -12.14 -14.96 -3.79
CA ILE A 88 -12.69 -14.71 -5.12
C ILE A 88 -14.01 -15.45 -5.21
N ALA A 89 -15.13 -14.74 -5.29
CA ALA A 89 -16.42 -15.36 -5.57
C ALA A 89 -16.66 -15.39 -7.07
N PHE A 90 -17.15 -16.50 -7.59
CA PHE A 90 -17.53 -16.63 -9.00
C PHE A 90 -18.81 -17.46 -9.14
N SER A 91 -19.57 -17.20 -10.19
CA SER A 91 -20.69 -18.04 -10.61
C SER A 91 -20.83 -17.97 -12.12
N GLU A 92 -21.30 -19.07 -12.73
CA GLU A 92 -21.47 -19.18 -14.20
C GLU A 92 -20.19 -18.86 -15.01
N GLY A 93 -19.00 -19.05 -14.41
CA GLY A 93 -17.71 -18.77 -15.04
C GLY A 93 -17.29 -17.29 -15.01
N ALA A 94 -18.03 -16.42 -14.32
CA ALA A 94 -17.69 -15.00 -14.13
C ALA A 94 -17.32 -14.71 -12.67
N VAL A 95 -16.34 -13.83 -12.46
CA VAL A 95 -16.00 -13.31 -11.12
C VAL A 95 -17.06 -12.31 -10.68
N HIS A 96 -17.58 -12.48 -9.46
CA HIS A 96 -18.58 -11.61 -8.85
C HIS A 96 -18.03 -10.71 -7.74
N SER A 97 -16.98 -11.13 -7.04
CA SER A 97 -16.33 -10.27 -6.07
C SER A 97 -14.91 -10.70 -5.79
N LEU A 98 -14.08 -9.73 -5.44
CA LEU A 98 -12.73 -9.95 -4.92
C LEU A 98 -12.62 -9.28 -3.55
N GLN A 99 -12.27 -10.06 -2.54
CA GLN A 99 -11.90 -9.56 -1.22
C GLN A 99 -10.44 -9.89 -0.96
N VAL A 100 -9.64 -8.92 -0.55
CA VAL A 100 -8.23 -9.12 -0.18
C VAL A 100 -7.96 -8.37 1.11
N SER A 101 -7.31 -9.02 2.06
CA SER A 101 -6.85 -8.38 3.29
C SER A 101 -5.38 -8.72 3.52
N LEU A 102 -4.60 -7.73 3.94
CA LEU A 102 -3.23 -7.86 4.38
C LEU A 102 -3.16 -7.43 5.85
N ASP A 103 -2.59 -8.27 6.70
CA ASP A 103 -2.37 -8.00 8.11
C ASP A 103 -0.89 -8.21 8.45
N THR A 104 -0.31 -7.27 9.18
CA THR A 104 1.01 -7.46 9.80
C THR A 104 1.03 -6.84 11.20
N PRO A 105 1.52 -7.58 12.21
CA PRO A 105 1.70 -7.01 13.54
C PRO A 105 2.66 -5.83 13.56
N HIS A 106 3.71 -5.88 12.72
CA HIS A 106 4.73 -4.84 12.65
C HIS A 106 5.46 -4.88 11.30
N LEU A 107 5.67 -3.71 10.71
CA LEU A 107 6.40 -3.51 9.46
C LEU A 107 7.78 -2.88 9.72
N TYR A 108 8.85 -3.64 9.53
CA TYR A 108 10.23 -3.17 9.57
C TYR A 108 10.67 -2.78 8.15
N LEU A 109 10.76 -1.49 7.88
CA LEU A 109 11.03 -0.96 6.54
C LEU A 109 12.41 -1.40 6.02
N GLN A 110 13.41 -1.53 6.89
CA GLN A 110 14.75 -1.96 6.49
C GLN A 110 14.81 -3.40 5.94
N ASP A 111 13.81 -4.22 6.24
CA ASP A 111 13.75 -5.62 5.80
C ASP A 111 13.04 -5.75 4.44
N LEU A 112 12.25 -4.74 4.04
CA LEU A 112 11.53 -4.67 2.75
C LEU A 112 12.20 -3.75 1.72
N PHE A 113 12.83 -2.68 2.21
CA PHE A 113 13.47 -1.67 1.39
C PHE A 113 14.92 -1.53 1.87
N ASN A 114 15.85 -2.20 1.19
CA ASN A 114 17.26 -1.84 1.28
C ASN A 114 17.49 -0.51 0.55
N VAL A 115 17.05 0.59 1.16
CA VAL A 115 17.11 1.97 0.62
C VAL A 115 18.52 2.37 0.17
N ARG A 116 19.56 1.72 0.70
CA ARG A 116 20.96 2.04 0.38
C ARG A 116 21.40 1.70 -1.05
N GLN A 117 20.72 0.81 -1.77
CA GLN A 117 21.11 0.48 -3.16
C GLN A 117 20.37 1.31 -4.23
N ASN A 118 19.17 1.83 -3.92
CA ASN A 118 18.36 2.56 -4.91
C ASN A 118 18.83 4.02 -5.13
N LEU A 119 19.52 4.64 -4.17
CA LEU A 119 20.13 5.97 -4.38
C LEU A 119 21.31 5.94 -5.36
N VAL A 120 21.93 4.77 -5.60
CA VAL A 120 23.02 4.62 -6.58
C VAL A 120 22.50 4.12 -7.93
N ALA A 121 21.43 3.34 -7.95
CA ALA A 121 20.80 2.86 -9.19
C ALA A 121 19.98 3.94 -9.93
N ALA A 122 19.46 4.96 -9.23
CA ALA A 122 18.78 6.09 -9.84
C ALA A 122 19.69 6.99 -10.71
N ALA A 123 21.01 6.79 -10.69
CA ALA A 123 21.95 7.54 -11.51
C ALA A 123 22.21 6.92 -12.91
N GLY A 124 21.48 5.87 -13.31
CA GLY A 124 21.82 5.14 -14.54
C GLY A 124 20.75 4.31 -15.25
N VAL A 125 19.45 4.47 -14.93
CA VAL A 125 18.38 3.81 -15.69
C VAL A 125 17.76 4.82 -16.67
N PRO A 126 17.77 4.57 -18.00
CA PRO A 126 17.06 5.41 -18.96
C PRO A 126 15.55 5.35 -18.73
N ALA A 127 14.91 6.53 -18.75
CA ALA A 127 13.52 6.80 -18.42
C ALA A 127 12.51 6.37 -19.52
N ASP A 128 12.78 5.26 -20.21
CA ASP A 128 12.13 4.97 -21.50
C ASP A 128 11.17 3.77 -21.44
N ALA A 129 10.86 3.25 -20.25
CA ALA A 129 9.71 2.36 -20.07
C ALA A 129 8.53 3.22 -19.61
N GLU A 130 7.51 3.39 -20.45
CA GLU A 130 6.17 3.81 -20.02
C GLU A 130 5.62 2.75 -19.05
N GLN A 131 6.12 2.74 -17.82
CA GLN A 131 5.45 2.09 -16.70
C GLN A 131 4.18 2.92 -16.47
N LEU A 132 3.07 2.41 -16.99
CA LEU A 132 1.76 2.95 -16.65
C LEU A 132 1.64 2.93 -15.13
N GLU A 133 1.51 4.12 -14.55
CA GLU A 133 1.19 4.28 -13.15
C GLU A 133 -0.01 3.37 -12.81
N PRO A 134 0.03 2.58 -11.73
CA PRO A 134 -1.02 1.61 -11.39
C PRO A 134 -2.44 2.19 -11.42
N MET A 135 -2.58 3.48 -11.10
CA MET A 135 -3.83 4.22 -11.17
C MET A 135 -4.36 4.37 -12.60
N GLU A 136 -3.49 4.64 -13.58
CA GLU A 136 -3.88 4.71 -15.00
C GLU A 136 -4.32 3.36 -15.54
N GLN A 137 -3.73 2.26 -15.05
CA GLN A 137 -4.14 0.92 -15.41
C GLN A 137 -5.56 0.58 -14.89
N VAL A 138 -5.84 0.92 -13.63
CA VAL A 138 -7.18 0.75 -13.03
C VAL A 138 -8.22 1.61 -13.76
N ARG A 139 -7.86 2.82 -14.21
CA ARG A 139 -8.76 3.69 -14.99
C ARG A 139 -9.06 3.14 -16.38
N ARG A 140 -8.08 2.54 -17.05
CA ARG A 140 -8.26 1.98 -18.41
C ARG A 140 -9.01 0.66 -18.43
N SER A 141 -8.81 -0.18 -17.42
CA SER A 141 -9.46 -1.50 -17.32
C SER A 141 -9.95 -1.73 -15.89
N PRO A 142 -10.97 -0.98 -15.46
CA PRO A 142 -11.53 -1.16 -14.13
C PRO A 142 -12.18 -2.54 -14.03
N PRO A 143 -11.98 -3.25 -12.91
CA PRO A 143 -12.69 -4.50 -12.66
C PRO A 143 -14.20 -4.32 -12.71
N GLY A 144 -14.88 -5.16 -13.50
CA GLY A 144 -16.34 -5.15 -13.65
C GLY A 144 -17.10 -5.80 -12.50
N PHE A 145 -16.45 -6.03 -11.36
CA PHE A 145 -16.99 -6.71 -10.20
C PHE A 145 -16.60 -5.98 -8.91
N PRO A 146 -17.40 -6.11 -7.84
CA PRO A 146 -17.08 -5.58 -6.52
C PRO A 146 -15.69 -5.96 -5.99
N ILE A 147 -14.99 -4.99 -5.41
CA ILE A 147 -13.70 -5.16 -4.75
C ILE A 147 -13.80 -4.69 -3.30
N ASP A 148 -13.17 -5.40 -2.38
CA ASP A 148 -12.94 -5.00 -0.99
C ASP A 148 -11.49 -5.33 -0.62
N ALA A 149 -10.65 -4.31 -0.51
CA ALA A 149 -9.24 -4.44 -0.19
C ALA A 149 -8.95 -3.78 1.16
N ALA A 150 -8.33 -4.51 2.08
CA ALA A 150 -7.96 -4.01 3.40
C ALA A 150 -6.47 -4.22 3.70
N ILE A 151 -5.84 -3.27 4.37
CA ILE A 151 -4.48 -3.38 4.91
C ILE A 151 -4.52 -2.95 6.36
N ASN A 152 -4.00 -3.79 7.27
CA ASN A 152 -3.88 -3.49 8.69
C ASN A 152 -2.42 -3.71 9.12
N ILE A 153 -1.83 -2.69 9.71
CA ILE A 153 -0.45 -2.68 10.18
C ILE A 153 -0.44 -2.22 11.63
N GLY A 154 -0.02 -3.09 12.53
CA GLY A 154 0.02 -2.84 13.98
C GLY A 154 1.17 -1.95 14.45
N GLY A 155 2.10 -1.59 13.56
CA GLY A 155 3.21 -0.68 13.80
C GLY A 155 4.14 -0.62 12.60
N ILE A 156 4.78 0.53 12.33
CA ILE A 156 5.79 0.67 11.27
C ILE A 156 7.04 1.28 11.90
N SER A 157 8.20 0.70 11.59
CA SER A 157 9.48 1.23 12.04
C SER A 157 10.54 1.19 10.96
N GLY A 158 11.34 2.24 10.90
CA GLY A 158 12.53 2.38 10.07
C GLY A 158 13.58 3.24 10.77
N ASP A 159 14.64 3.62 10.06
CA ASP A 159 15.74 4.42 10.64
C ASP A 159 15.26 5.78 11.19
N ASN A 160 14.31 6.43 10.50
CA ASN A 160 13.67 7.68 10.92
C ASN A 160 12.15 7.59 10.71
N THR A 161 11.53 6.47 11.08
CA THR A 161 10.08 6.35 10.92
C THR A 161 9.54 5.57 12.09
N HIS A 162 8.54 6.14 12.75
CA HIS A 162 7.82 5.46 13.81
C HIS A 162 6.33 5.75 13.73
N ILE A 163 5.55 4.81 13.20
CA ILE A 163 4.09 4.91 13.13
C ILE A 163 3.51 3.85 14.05
N ASP A 164 2.59 4.25 14.92
CA ASP A 164 1.99 3.36 15.92
C ASP A 164 1.07 2.33 15.25
N SER A 165 0.29 2.74 14.24
CA SER A 165 -0.53 1.83 13.45
C SER A 165 -0.99 2.48 12.14
N MET A 166 -1.29 1.66 11.13
CA MET A 166 -1.93 2.10 9.90
C MET A 166 -3.04 1.12 9.49
N ALA A 167 -4.21 1.63 9.15
CA ALA A 167 -5.28 0.82 8.55
C ALA A 167 -5.84 1.51 7.31
N LEU A 168 -6.06 0.73 6.26
CA LEU A 168 -6.58 1.16 4.96
C LEU A 168 -7.68 0.20 4.54
N ARG A 169 -8.79 0.72 4.01
CA ARG A 169 -9.81 -0.07 3.33
C ARG A 169 -10.34 0.66 2.11
N VAL A 170 -10.30 -0.02 0.99
CA VAL A 170 -10.83 0.45 -0.29
C VAL A 170 -11.90 -0.51 -0.76
N THR A 171 -13.10 0.00 -1.02
CA THR A 171 -14.17 -0.76 -1.68
C THR A 171 -14.42 -0.21 -3.07
N GLY A 172 -14.79 -1.07 -4.02
CA GLY A 172 -15.13 -0.70 -5.38
C GLY A 172 -16.43 -1.36 -5.77
N ILE A 173 -17.44 -0.59 -6.18
CA ILE A 173 -18.72 -1.11 -6.66
C ILE A 173 -19.13 -0.27 -7.86
N ASP A 174 -19.55 -0.91 -8.96
CA ASP A 174 -20.00 -0.23 -10.17
C ASP A 174 -19.04 0.85 -10.66
N HIS A 175 -17.74 0.57 -10.63
CA HIS A 175 -16.69 1.50 -11.05
C HIS A 175 -16.61 2.78 -10.19
N ARG A 176 -17.18 2.78 -8.99
CA ARG A 176 -16.93 3.80 -7.97
C ARG A 176 -16.11 3.18 -6.85
N TYR A 177 -14.94 3.74 -6.62
CA TYR A 177 -14.03 3.31 -5.56
C TYR A 177 -14.13 4.25 -4.37
N THR A 178 -14.23 3.69 -3.18
CA THR A 178 -14.33 4.42 -1.92
C THR A 178 -13.16 4.02 -1.05
N LEU A 179 -12.36 5.00 -0.67
CA LEU A 179 -11.45 4.90 0.46
C LEU A 179 -12.28 5.07 1.73
N GLU A 180 -12.77 3.95 2.26
CA GLU A 180 -13.68 3.92 3.42
C GLU A 180 -12.98 4.41 4.68
N ASN A 181 -11.75 3.92 4.88
CA ASN A 181 -10.86 4.37 5.92
C ASN A 181 -9.42 4.37 5.42
N PHE A 182 -8.69 5.40 5.81
CA PHE A 182 -7.24 5.39 5.88
C PHE A 182 -6.89 6.10 7.16
N THR A 183 -6.37 5.36 8.13
CA THR A 183 -6.09 5.86 9.46
C THR A 183 -4.64 5.60 9.80
N ILE A 184 -3.99 6.60 10.38
CA ILE A 184 -2.62 6.53 10.87
C ILE A 184 -2.63 7.02 12.32
N SER A 185 -2.14 6.18 13.23
CA SER A 185 -1.85 6.58 14.60
C SER A 185 -0.37 6.93 14.71
N TYR A 186 -0.06 8.11 15.23
CA TYR A 186 1.30 8.64 15.27
C TYR A 186 1.54 9.51 16.51
N GLY A 187 2.25 9.01 17.52
CA GLY A 187 2.67 9.80 18.68
C GLY A 187 1.47 10.39 19.45
N ASN A 188 0.43 9.57 19.67
CA ASN A 188 -0.90 9.94 20.22
C ASN A 188 -1.79 10.80 19.30
N ALA A 189 -1.34 11.15 18.10
CA ALA A 189 -2.19 11.77 17.09
C ALA A 189 -2.91 10.72 16.26
N LEU A 190 -4.09 11.07 15.77
CA LEU A 190 -4.83 10.30 14.76
C LEU A 190 -4.97 11.15 13.51
N ALA A 191 -4.52 10.60 12.39
CA ALA A 191 -4.81 11.10 11.05
C ALA A 191 -5.79 10.16 10.35
N GLU A 192 -6.76 10.74 9.66
CA GLU A 192 -7.79 10.06 8.88
C GLU A 192 -7.84 10.67 7.48
N LEU A 193 -7.93 9.83 6.46
CA LEU A 193 -8.24 10.21 5.09
C LEU A 193 -9.41 9.34 4.62
N ARG A 194 -10.35 9.97 3.92
CA ARG A 194 -11.48 9.32 3.26
C ARG A 194 -11.58 9.86 1.85
N GLY A 195 -12.14 9.08 0.96
CA GLY A 195 -12.20 9.50 -0.43
C GLY A 195 -13.09 8.66 -1.30
N ILE A 196 -13.44 9.21 -2.45
CA ILE A 196 -14.22 8.55 -3.50
C ILE A 196 -13.57 8.89 -4.83
N VAL A 197 -13.38 7.88 -5.67
CA VAL A 197 -13.00 7.99 -7.07
C VAL A 197 -14.17 7.46 -7.89
N ASP A 198 -14.82 8.34 -8.64
CA ASP A 198 -15.86 8.00 -9.60
C ASP A 198 -15.31 8.10 -11.01
N ILE A 199 -14.99 6.95 -11.61
CA ILE A 199 -14.51 6.87 -12.99
C ILE A 199 -15.65 6.79 -14.02
N GLN A 200 -16.92 6.71 -13.59
CA GLN A 200 -18.07 6.81 -14.49
C GLN A 200 -18.51 8.25 -14.74
N ALA A 201 -18.18 9.15 -13.82
CA ALA A 201 -18.32 10.58 -14.02
C ALA A 201 -17.62 11.03 -15.31
N ARG A 202 -18.20 12.00 -16.00
CA ARG A 202 -17.63 12.60 -17.22
C ARG A 202 -17.49 14.10 -17.03
N PRO A 203 -16.28 14.63 -16.75
CA PRO A 203 -15.01 13.90 -16.58
C PRO A 203 -14.97 13.08 -15.27
N ALA A 204 -14.00 12.15 -15.16
CA ALA A 204 -13.80 11.39 -13.92
C ALA A 204 -13.62 12.33 -12.72
N ALA A 205 -14.15 11.95 -11.56
CA ALA A 205 -14.17 12.80 -10.37
C ALA A 205 -13.54 12.10 -9.16
N ILE A 206 -12.70 12.84 -8.44
CA ILE A 206 -12.06 12.40 -7.21
C ILE A 206 -12.47 13.36 -6.10
N SER A 207 -12.88 12.85 -4.95
CA SER A 207 -13.09 13.63 -3.74
C SER A 207 -12.29 13.00 -2.60
N LEU A 208 -11.54 13.83 -1.89
CA LEU A 208 -10.72 13.44 -0.75
C LEU A 208 -11.06 14.34 0.43
N SER A 209 -11.11 13.78 1.63
CA SER A 209 -11.29 14.51 2.89
C SER A 209 -10.29 13.98 3.89
N ALA A 210 -9.49 14.88 4.46
CA ALA A 210 -8.42 14.55 5.39
C ALA A 210 -8.60 15.31 6.70
N SER A 211 -8.31 14.66 7.81
CA SER A 211 -8.22 15.30 9.11
C SER A 211 -7.11 14.66 9.92
N ALA A 212 -6.28 15.46 10.57
CA ALA A 212 -5.32 14.98 11.54
C ALA A 212 -5.33 15.91 12.74
N THR A 213 -5.31 15.36 13.94
CA THR A 213 -5.40 16.16 15.17
C THR A 213 -4.18 15.95 16.04
N ALA A 214 -3.64 17.08 16.52
CA ALA A 214 -2.51 17.10 17.45
C ALA A 214 -1.26 16.33 16.98
N LEU A 215 -0.95 16.35 15.69
CA LEU A 215 0.28 15.77 15.13
C LEU A 215 1.52 16.38 15.79
N PRO A 216 2.38 15.59 16.45
CA PRO A 216 3.57 16.11 17.11
C PRO A 216 4.61 16.58 16.08
N VAL A 217 4.77 17.90 15.93
CA VAL A 217 5.67 18.51 14.93
C VAL A 217 7.12 18.04 15.12
N ALA A 218 7.59 17.97 16.36
CA ALA A 218 8.95 17.52 16.67
C ALA A 218 9.21 16.09 16.20
N ALA A 219 8.22 15.19 16.33
CA ALA A 219 8.35 13.80 15.91
C ALA A 219 8.35 13.71 14.37
N ILE A 220 7.43 14.41 13.70
CA ILE A 220 7.41 14.47 12.21
C ILE A 220 8.75 14.96 11.66
N LEU A 221 9.27 16.06 12.22
CA LEU A 221 10.56 16.63 11.81
C LEU A 221 11.72 15.65 12.04
N ALA A 222 11.73 14.96 13.18
CA ALA A 222 12.72 13.94 13.46
C ALA A 222 12.66 12.79 12.44
N ASP A 223 11.46 12.37 12.05
CA ASP A 223 11.24 11.29 11.08
C ASP A 223 11.68 11.69 9.66
N VAL A 224 11.52 12.96 9.26
CA VAL A 224 12.09 13.45 7.99
C VAL A 224 13.58 13.80 8.08
N GLY A 225 14.24 13.48 9.20
CA GLY A 225 15.68 13.70 9.40
C GLY A 225 16.06 15.14 9.71
N VAL A 226 15.08 16.01 9.98
CA VAL A 226 15.29 17.42 10.31
C VAL A 226 15.57 17.56 11.80
N LYS A 227 16.82 17.92 12.14
CA LYS A 227 17.20 18.27 13.52
C LYS A 227 16.75 19.68 13.84
N SER A 228 15.56 19.82 14.43
CA SER A 228 14.98 21.11 14.83
C SER A 228 14.55 21.08 16.29
N SER A 229 14.64 22.23 16.97
CA SER A 229 13.98 22.44 18.27
C SER A 229 12.51 22.89 18.13
N ALA A 230 11.99 22.90 16.90
CA ALA A 230 10.58 23.12 16.65
C ALA A 230 9.73 22.04 17.35
N SER A 231 8.75 22.49 18.12
CA SER A 231 7.78 21.63 18.79
C SER A 231 6.39 22.27 18.72
N GLY A 232 5.38 21.52 19.13
CA GLY A 232 3.98 21.91 19.05
C GLY A 232 3.12 20.79 18.48
N ALA A 233 1.83 21.06 18.38
CA ALA A 233 0.82 20.14 17.89
C ALA A 233 0.16 20.73 16.64
N LEU A 234 0.26 20.02 15.51
CA LEU A 234 -0.34 20.41 14.23
C LEU A 234 -1.69 19.71 14.05
N THR A 235 -2.71 20.49 13.75
CA THR A 235 -4.02 20.00 13.33
C THR A 235 -4.24 20.39 11.88
N ILE A 236 -4.67 19.41 11.08
CA ILE A 236 -4.94 19.52 9.66
C ILE A 236 -6.40 19.15 9.43
N LEU A 237 -7.12 19.95 8.65
CA LEU A 237 -8.45 19.61 8.16
C LEU A 237 -8.56 20.08 6.72
N GLY A 238 -8.92 19.19 5.81
CA GLY A 238 -9.03 19.56 4.41
C GLY A 238 -9.97 18.69 3.62
N GLY A 239 -10.42 19.25 2.50
CA GLY A 239 -11.21 18.57 1.50
C GLY A 239 -10.77 19.01 0.12
N LEU A 240 -10.52 18.06 -0.76
CA LEU A 240 -10.10 18.28 -2.14
C LEU A 240 -11.07 17.58 -3.08
N THR A 241 -11.32 18.19 -4.21
CA THR A 241 -12.06 17.63 -5.34
C THR A 241 -11.25 17.87 -6.59
N LEU A 242 -11.07 16.82 -7.40
CA LEU A 242 -10.37 16.87 -8.68
C LEU A 242 -11.31 16.31 -9.75
N THR A 243 -11.28 16.90 -10.94
CA THR A 243 -12.07 16.42 -12.08
C THR A 243 -11.23 16.43 -13.35
N GLY A 244 -11.18 15.33 -14.09
CA GLY A 244 -10.37 15.26 -15.30
C GLY A 244 -10.14 13.84 -15.80
N ASP A 245 -9.85 13.71 -17.09
CA ASP A 245 -9.61 12.42 -17.74
C ASP A 245 -8.11 12.07 -17.78
N ASN A 246 -7.22 12.97 -17.39
CA ASN A 246 -5.78 12.75 -17.26
C ASN A 246 -5.20 13.54 -16.06
N ALA A 247 -3.97 13.23 -15.65
CA ALA A 247 -3.32 13.86 -14.51
C ALA A 247 -3.23 15.40 -14.64
N PRO A 248 -2.82 15.99 -15.79
CA PRO A 248 -2.83 17.44 -15.97
C PRO A 248 -4.21 18.09 -15.77
N GLU A 249 -5.28 17.47 -16.28
CA GLU A 249 -6.65 17.96 -16.07
C GLU A 249 -7.10 17.84 -14.61
N LEU A 250 -6.79 16.73 -13.95
CA LEU A 250 -7.11 16.54 -12.53
C LEU A 250 -6.44 17.62 -11.67
N ILE A 251 -5.16 17.90 -11.91
CA ILE A 251 -4.40 18.93 -11.20
C ILE A 251 -4.93 20.33 -11.55
N GLY A 252 -5.15 20.61 -12.84
CA GLY A 252 -5.65 21.90 -13.32
C GLY A 252 -7.05 22.24 -12.79
N ASN A 253 -7.85 21.23 -12.47
CA ASN A 253 -9.20 21.37 -11.91
C ASN A 253 -9.28 21.04 -10.42
N LEU A 254 -8.15 20.97 -9.72
CA LEU A 254 -8.12 20.76 -8.28
C LEU A 254 -8.80 21.95 -7.59
N ASN A 255 -9.81 21.67 -6.78
CA ASN A 255 -10.53 22.64 -5.97
C ASN A 255 -10.70 22.09 -4.55
N GLY A 256 -10.70 22.97 -3.54
CA GLY A 256 -10.85 22.54 -2.16
C GLY A 256 -10.42 23.58 -1.15
N SER A 257 -10.35 23.15 0.10
CA SER A 257 -9.87 23.97 1.22
C SER A 257 -9.00 23.13 2.14
N LEU A 258 -7.95 23.75 2.66
CA LEU A 258 -7.10 23.20 3.70
C LEU A 258 -7.01 24.20 4.84
N ALA A 259 -7.30 23.74 6.05
CA ALA A 259 -7.15 24.48 7.30
C ALA A 259 -6.05 23.81 8.11
N LEU A 260 -5.12 24.63 8.59
CA LEU A 260 -4.01 24.22 9.43
C LEU A 260 -4.05 25.04 10.72
N ALA A 261 -3.92 24.38 11.87
CA ALA A 261 -3.80 25.03 13.16
C ALA A 261 -2.57 24.46 13.88
N LEU A 262 -1.73 25.35 14.40
CA LEU A 262 -0.53 24.99 15.13
C LEU A 262 -0.67 25.47 16.57
N GLU A 263 -0.67 24.54 17.51
CA GLU A 263 -0.88 24.79 18.93
C GLU A 263 0.40 24.60 19.73
N ASN A 264 0.59 25.46 20.73
CA ASN A 264 1.73 25.42 21.66
C ASN A 264 3.08 25.33 20.95
N ALA A 265 3.21 25.98 19.79
CA ALA A 265 4.42 25.90 19.02
C ALA A 265 5.55 26.71 19.65
N VAL A 266 6.68 26.04 19.82
CA VAL A 266 7.96 26.67 20.13
C VAL A 266 8.83 26.50 18.91
N ILE A 267 9.27 27.62 18.34
CA ILE A 267 10.15 27.67 17.18
C ILE A 267 11.33 28.54 17.58
N GLU A 268 12.52 27.95 17.74
CA GLU A 268 13.71 28.71 18.11
C GLU A 268 14.53 29.11 16.87
N GLY A 269 14.78 30.42 16.72
CA GLY A 269 15.74 30.95 15.74
C GLY A 269 15.42 30.60 14.27
N ALA A 270 16.45 30.20 13.51
CA ALA A 270 16.40 29.90 12.07
C ALA A 270 15.42 28.77 11.68
N ALA A 271 14.82 28.06 12.64
CA ALA A 271 13.76 27.09 12.41
C ALA A 271 12.43 27.73 11.94
N TYR A 272 12.27 29.04 12.11
CA TYR A 272 11.11 29.78 11.60
C TYR A 272 11.07 29.80 10.06
N ASP A 273 12.22 30.02 9.41
CA ASP A 273 12.32 29.97 7.95
C ASP A 273 12.09 28.54 7.43
N LEU A 274 12.54 27.51 8.16
CA LEU A 274 12.35 26.11 7.78
C LEU A 274 10.89 25.65 7.91
N LEU A 275 10.17 26.05 8.96
CA LEU A 275 8.74 25.72 9.08
C LEU A 275 7.87 26.49 8.09
N ALA A 276 8.18 27.77 7.83
CA ALA A 276 7.42 28.56 6.88
C ALA A 276 7.70 28.13 5.43
N THR A 277 8.94 27.76 5.11
CA THR A 277 9.34 27.42 3.74
C THR A 277 9.19 25.92 3.47
N ASP A 278 9.74 25.05 4.32
CA ASP A 278 9.84 23.62 4.01
C ASP A 278 8.61 22.82 4.42
N LEU A 279 7.89 23.18 5.50
CA LEU A 279 6.64 22.48 5.85
C LEU A 279 5.53 22.83 4.85
N LEU A 280 5.37 24.11 4.52
CA LEU A 280 4.42 24.51 3.48
C LEU A 280 4.85 23.97 2.12
N ALA A 281 6.14 24.07 1.76
CA ALA A 281 6.61 23.47 0.52
C ALA A 281 6.43 21.95 0.51
N TRP A 282 6.61 21.23 1.62
CA TRP A 282 6.34 19.79 1.72
C TRP A 282 4.85 19.46 1.60
N ILE A 283 3.96 20.27 2.19
CA ILE A 283 2.51 20.12 1.99
C ILE A 283 2.13 20.36 0.53
N TYR A 284 2.74 21.35 -0.13
CA TYR A 284 2.50 21.65 -1.54
C TYR A 284 3.21 20.68 -2.50
N SER A 285 4.39 20.18 -2.17
CA SER A 285 5.21 19.28 -3.00
C SER A 285 4.83 17.81 -2.81
N GLY A 286 4.33 17.43 -1.64
CA GLY A 286 3.70 16.13 -1.42
C GLY A 286 2.41 15.95 -2.25
N ALA A 287 1.78 17.04 -2.69
CA ALA A 287 0.69 17.05 -3.66
C ALA A 287 1.16 17.25 -5.12
N MET A 288 2.42 17.62 -5.33
CA MET A 288 3.04 17.89 -6.62
C MET A 288 4.25 16.97 -6.78
N ALA A 289 3.99 15.68 -7.00
CA ALA A 289 5.00 14.81 -7.58
C ALA A 289 5.18 15.21 -9.06
N GLU A 290 6.01 16.23 -9.28
CA GLU A 290 6.88 16.32 -10.45
C GLU A 290 7.91 17.44 -10.24
N GLU A 291 9.15 17.12 -10.61
CA GLU A 291 10.34 17.96 -10.54
C GLU A 291 10.09 19.37 -11.09
N SER A 292 10.41 20.38 -10.30
CA SER A 292 11.03 21.61 -10.80
C SER A 292 11.69 22.36 -9.64
N THR A 293 12.98 22.10 -9.44
CA THR A 293 13.88 23.06 -8.81
C THR A 293 15.16 23.12 -9.63
N HIS A 294 15.11 23.86 -10.74
CA HIS A 294 15.95 25.02 -11.04
C HIS A 294 15.53 25.71 -12.32
#